data_AF-A0A8X6J7D4-F1
#
_entry.id   AF-A0A8X6J7D4-F1
#
_cell.length_a   1.000
_cell.length_b   1.000
_cell.length_c   1.000
_cell.angle_alpha   90.00
_cell.angle_beta   90.00
_cell.angle_gamma   90.00
#
_symmetry.space_group_name_H-M   'P 1'
#
loop_
_entity.id
_entity.type
_entity.pdbx_description
1 polymer ?
#
loop_
_entity_poly.entity_id
_entity_poly.type
_entity_poly.pdbx_seq_one_letter_code
_entity_poly.pdbx_strand_id
1 'polypeptide(L)'
;MVKILVEIQASHVGIGKSTFAKEFNKPWVDDCIQLVESDPSFFYGDVNEYGEGNDQFKHLLRCYLVLENFAASLDNVAANLGTDWTIIASRSPIISCIQFASQDVNWKPMMNYYKRRLKQLGVDAVLVLDYGNSIQNNEEAVQMGFKRMWVRGRKFEWEAFNTYEHYKSFFQRAEQIKSDMVEAMKKDEFFHYKEVAFDGFMEKDLANAKEYIAMTKLKIK
;
A
#
# COMPACT_ATOMS: atom_id res chain seq x y z
N MET A 1 25.61 -5.39 1.85
CA MET A 1 24.47 -6.19 1.34
C MET A 1 23.23 -5.49 1.83
N VAL A 2 22.21 -5.30 0.99
CA VAL A 2 21.07 -4.43 1.32
C VAL A 2 19.74 -5.07 0.90
N LYS A 3 18.81 -5.20 1.85
CA LYS A 3 17.46 -5.74 1.69
C LYS A 3 16.45 -4.62 1.77
N ILE A 4 15.86 -4.26 0.64
CA ILE A 4 14.87 -3.17 0.56
C ILE A 4 13.51 -3.73 0.18
N LEU A 5 12.49 -3.29 0.92
CA LEU A 5 11.11 -3.40 0.51
C LEU A 5 10.70 -2.11 -0.20
N VAL A 6 10.10 -2.21 -1.39
CA VAL A 6 9.55 -1.06 -2.12
C VAL A 6 8.04 -1.15 -2.11
N GLU A 7 7.36 -0.21 -1.47
CA GLU A 7 5.89 -0.17 -1.36
C GLU A 7 5.32 0.85 -2.36
N ILE A 8 4.47 0.40 -3.30
CA ILE A 8 3.90 1.26 -4.34
C ILE A 8 2.50 1.76 -3.95
N GLN A 9 2.41 3.00 -3.46
CA GLN A 9 1.14 3.56 -3.05
C GLN A 9 0.43 4.25 -4.24
N ALA A 10 -0.52 3.54 -4.84
CA ALA A 10 -1.27 3.99 -6.02
C ALA A 10 -2.73 3.47 -6.01
N SER A 11 -3.47 3.73 -4.94
CA SER A 11 -4.82 3.16 -4.74
C SER A 11 -5.86 3.60 -5.78
N HIS A 12 -5.69 4.77 -6.40
CA HIS A 12 -6.61 5.40 -7.36
C HIS A 12 -6.68 4.78 -8.76
N VAL A 13 -5.66 4.04 -9.19
CA VAL A 13 -5.50 3.77 -10.63
C VAL A 13 -6.02 2.41 -11.05
N GLY A 14 -6.28 1.53 -10.09
CA GLY A 14 -6.61 0.15 -10.38
C GLY A 14 -5.63 -0.47 -11.40
N ILE A 15 -4.37 -0.05 -11.39
CA ILE A 15 -3.36 -0.66 -12.25
C ILE A 15 -2.89 -1.91 -11.52
N GLY A 16 -2.77 -3.01 -12.24
CA GLY A 16 -2.13 -4.21 -11.71
C GLY A 16 -0.73 -3.80 -11.27
N LYS A 17 -0.49 -3.63 -9.98
CA LYS A 17 0.83 -3.28 -9.44
C LYS A 17 1.86 -4.38 -9.71
N SER A 18 1.39 -5.56 -10.08
CA SER A 18 2.16 -6.59 -10.75
C SER A 18 2.85 -6.11 -12.04
N THR A 19 2.30 -5.13 -12.78
CA THR A 19 2.97 -4.47 -13.90
C THR A 19 4.26 -3.81 -13.41
N PHE A 20 4.24 -3.07 -12.31
CA PHE A 20 5.44 -2.45 -11.75
C PHE A 20 6.49 -3.51 -11.40
N ALA A 21 6.11 -4.60 -10.76
CA ALA A 21 7.04 -5.70 -10.50
C ALA A 21 7.60 -6.36 -11.78
N LYS A 22 6.75 -6.57 -12.78
CA LYS A 22 7.12 -7.16 -14.09
C LYS A 22 8.12 -6.27 -14.84
N GLU A 23 7.84 -4.97 -14.93
CA GLU A 23 8.71 -4.00 -15.62
C GLU A 23 10.10 -3.88 -14.97
N PHE A 24 10.18 -4.10 -13.65
CA PHE A 24 11.45 -4.10 -12.93
C PHE A 24 12.13 -5.47 -12.86
N ASN A 25 11.45 -6.53 -13.29
CA ASN A 25 11.87 -7.92 -13.12
C ASN A 25 12.31 -8.21 -11.67
N LYS A 26 11.47 -7.87 -10.70
CA LYS A 26 11.73 -8.08 -9.26
C LYS A 26 10.72 -9.03 -8.64
N PRO A 27 11.11 -9.75 -7.57
CA PRO A 27 10.16 -10.46 -6.74
C PRO A 27 9.09 -9.51 -6.22
N TRP A 28 7.88 -10.04 -6.08
CA TRP A 28 6.69 -9.26 -5.81
C TRP A 28 5.85 -9.89 -4.72
N VAL A 29 5.31 -9.05 -3.84
CA VAL A 29 4.32 -9.41 -2.84
C VAL A 29 3.01 -8.72 -3.21
N ASP A 30 1.98 -9.51 -3.48
CA ASP A 30 0.62 -8.99 -3.58
C ASP A 30 0.01 -8.90 -2.19
N ASP A 31 0.00 -7.69 -1.65
CA ASP A 31 -0.60 -7.39 -0.36
C ASP A 31 -2.14 -7.39 -0.39
N CYS A 32 -2.76 -7.42 -1.58
CA CYS A 32 -4.21 -7.38 -1.76
C CYS A 32 -4.85 -8.76 -1.82
N ILE A 33 -4.15 -9.78 -2.32
CA ILE A 33 -4.74 -11.11 -2.58
C ILE A 33 -5.05 -11.86 -1.27
N GLN A 34 -4.32 -11.58 -0.19
CA GLN A 34 -4.52 -12.34 1.06
C GLN A 34 -5.55 -11.78 2.03
N LEU A 35 -6.16 -10.62 1.76
CA LEU A 35 -7.19 -10.03 2.64
C LEU A 35 -8.36 -9.41 1.90
N VAL A 36 -8.12 -8.77 0.76
CA VAL A 36 -9.20 -8.18 -0.04
C VAL A 36 -9.84 -9.24 -0.95
N GLU A 37 -9.11 -10.29 -1.36
CA GLU A 37 -9.63 -11.37 -2.20
C GLU A 37 -10.06 -12.63 -1.43
N SER A 38 -9.47 -12.91 -0.27
CA SER A 38 -9.84 -14.04 0.60
C SER A 38 -11.04 -13.75 1.48
N ASP A 39 -11.28 -12.47 1.83
CA ASP A 39 -12.36 -12.04 2.71
C ASP A 39 -12.96 -10.70 2.23
N PRO A 40 -13.97 -10.73 1.33
CA PRO A 40 -14.56 -9.52 0.76
C PRO A 40 -15.19 -8.57 1.80
N SER A 41 -15.46 -9.04 3.02
CA SER A 41 -16.01 -8.23 4.13
C SER A 41 -14.96 -7.37 4.83
N PHE A 42 -13.68 -7.63 4.63
CA PHE A 42 -12.61 -7.16 5.51
C PHE A 42 -12.46 -5.63 5.59
N PHE A 43 -12.65 -4.93 4.47
CA PHE A 43 -12.69 -3.46 4.44
C PHE A 43 -14.07 -2.89 4.09
N TYR A 44 -14.95 -3.71 3.49
CA TYR A 44 -16.20 -3.23 2.89
C TYR A 44 -17.45 -3.91 3.44
N GLY A 45 -17.32 -4.94 4.30
CA GLY A 45 -18.43 -5.66 4.93
C GLY A 45 -18.47 -5.51 6.44
N ASP A 46 -19.43 -6.22 7.06
CA ASP A 46 -19.78 -6.06 8.47
C ASP A 46 -18.60 -6.40 9.42
N VAL A 47 -18.35 -5.50 10.37
CA VAL A 47 -17.32 -5.63 11.42
C VAL A 47 -17.61 -6.75 12.40
N ASN A 48 -18.84 -7.24 12.48
CA ASN A 48 -19.27 -8.29 13.39
C ASN A 48 -18.68 -9.67 13.09
N GLU A 49 -18.10 -9.89 11.90
CA GLU A 49 -17.45 -11.15 11.52
C GLU A 49 -16.11 -11.40 12.24
N TYR A 50 -15.53 -10.38 12.90
CA TYR A 50 -14.19 -10.43 13.51
C TYR A 50 -14.22 -10.57 15.05
N GLY A 51 -15.34 -11.06 15.59
CA GLY A 51 -15.49 -11.37 17.01
C GLY A 51 -16.24 -10.31 17.84
N GLU A 52 -16.29 -10.55 19.15
CA GLU A 52 -16.92 -9.65 20.12
C GLU A 52 -15.99 -8.47 20.45
N GLY A 53 -16.54 -7.26 20.55
CA GLY A 53 -15.79 -6.04 20.82
C GLY A 53 -16.46 -4.80 20.22
N ASN A 54 -15.99 -3.62 20.62
CA ASN A 54 -16.43 -2.38 19.99
C ASN A 54 -15.81 -2.24 18.58
N ASP A 55 -16.43 -1.42 17.73
CA ASP A 55 -16.01 -1.26 16.34
C ASP A 55 -14.56 -0.78 16.21
N GLN A 56 -14.11 0.09 17.11
CA GLN A 56 -12.74 0.59 17.12
C GLN A 56 -11.72 -0.53 17.32
N PHE A 57 -11.99 -1.46 18.25
CA PHE A 57 -11.16 -2.64 18.47
C PHE A 57 -11.14 -3.55 17.24
N LYS A 58 -12.30 -3.79 16.62
CA LYS A 58 -12.43 -4.62 15.41
C LYS A 58 -11.63 -4.03 14.25
N HIS A 59 -11.69 -2.71 14.03
CA HIS A 59 -10.89 -2.02 13.01
C HIS A 59 -9.38 -2.11 13.29
N LEU A 60 -8.98 -1.95 14.55
CA LEU A 60 -7.58 -2.10 14.93
C LEU A 60 -7.07 -3.52 14.68
N LEU A 61 -7.85 -4.54 15.07
CA LEU A 61 -7.52 -5.95 14.82
C LEU A 61 -7.38 -6.22 13.32
N ARG A 62 -8.32 -5.74 12.50
CA ARG A 62 -8.24 -5.81 11.03
C ARG A 62 -6.92 -5.22 10.52
N CYS A 63 -6.54 -4.04 10.99
CA CYS A 63 -5.27 -3.44 10.57
C CYS A 63 -4.05 -4.31 10.93
N TYR A 64 -4.00 -4.88 12.14
CA TYR A 64 -2.90 -5.76 12.52
C TYR A 64 -2.82 -7.04 11.68
N LEU A 65 -3.97 -7.64 11.33
CA LEU A 65 -4.02 -8.81 10.46
C LEU A 65 -3.47 -8.51 9.06
N VAL A 66 -3.69 -7.30 8.53
CA VAL A 66 -3.09 -6.84 7.27
C VAL A 66 -1.57 -6.81 7.35
N LEU A 67 -1.05 -6.24 8.42
CA LEU A 67 0.40 -6.16 8.62
C LEU A 67 1.02 -7.55 8.77
N GLU A 68 0.35 -8.47 9.46
CA GLU A 68 0.87 -9.84 9.63
C GLU A 68 0.77 -10.69 8.37
N ASN A 69 -0.34 -10.67 7.65
CA ASN A 69 -0.46 -11.43 6.40
C ASN A 69 0.53 -10.92 5.35
N PHE A 70 0.73 -9.60 5.30
CA PHE A 70 1.77 -9.01 4.48
C PHE A 70 3.17 -9.51 4.89
N ALA A 71 3.50 -9.47 6.19
CA ALA A 71 4.78 -9.93 6.69
C ALA A 71 5.02 -11.42 6.38
N ALA A 72 4.00 -12.27 6.52
CA ALA A 72 4.08 -13.69 6.15
C ALA A 72 4.30 -13.88 4.64
N SER A 73 3.61 -13.11 3.81
CA SER A 73 3.80 -13.13 2.35
C SER A 73 5.21 -12.67 1.95
N LEU A 74 5.71 -11.62 2.61
CA LEU A 74 7.07 -11.15 2.43
C LEU A 74 8.10 -12.20 2.83
N ASP A 75 7.91 -12.86 3.97
CA ASP A 75 8.80 -13.93 4.44
C ASP A 75 8.87 -15.09 3.43
N ASN A 76 7.71 -15.53 2.92
CA ASN A 76 7.64 -16.57 1.89
C ASN A 76 8.39 -16.20 0.60
N VAL A 77 8.25 -14.95 0.14
CA VAL A 77 8.98 -14.46 -1.04
C VAL A 77 10.47 -14.34 -0.75
N ALA A 78 10.84 -13.81 0.43
CA ALA A 78 12.22 -13.57 0.82
C ALA A 78 13.01 -14.85 1.13
N ALA A 79 12.34 -15.92 1.60
CA ALA A 79 12.98 -17.20 1.96
C ALA A 79 13.73 -17.84 0.78
N ASN A 80 13.33 -17.52 -0.45
CA ASN A 80 13.96 -18.02 -1.68
C ASN A 80 15.00 -17.05 -2.26
N LEU A 81 15.27 -15.93 -1.58
CA LEU A 81 16.22 -14.91 -2.01
C LEU A 81 17.48 -14.96 -1.14
N GLY A 82 18.60 -14.49 -1.71
CA GLY A 82 19.87 -14.38 -0.98
C GLY A 82 19.87 -13.24 0.06
N THR A 83 21.06 -12.77 0.41
CA THR A 83 21.24 -11.72 1.43
C THR A 83 21.14 -10.29 0.90
N ASP A 84 21.01 -10.09 -0.42
CA ASP A 84 20.74 -8.80 -1.07
C ASP A 84 19.51 -8.95 -1.95
N TRP A 85 18.46 -8.19 -1.65
CA TRP A 85 17.24 -8.25 -2.44
C TRP A 85 16.50 -6.91 -2.46
N THR A 86 15.64 -6.80 -3.47
CA THR A 86 14.66 -5.73 -3.57
C THR A 86 13.35 -6.38 -3.94
N ILE A 87 12.38 -6.32 -3.03
CA ILE A 87 11.04 -6.86 -3.24
C ILE A 87 10.09 -5.68 -3.44
N ILE A 88 9.21 -5.79 -4.42
CA ILE A 88 8.17 -4.79 -4.68
C ILE A 88 6.86 -5.27 -4.04
N ALA A 89 6.20 -4.41 -3.28
CA ALA A 89 4.88 -4.62 -2.73
C ALA A 89 3.84 -3.78 -3.48
N SER A 90 2.68 -4.39 -3.71
CA SER A 90 1.55 -3.77 -4.41
C SER A 90 1.07 -2.46 -3.77
N ARG A 91 1.12 -2.32 -2.44
CA ARG A 91 0.85 -1.09 -1.69
C ARG A 91 1.74 -1.02 -0.46
N SER A 92 1.59 0.09 0.26
CA SER A 92 2.00 0.13 1.66
C SER A 92 0.86 -0.45 2.51
N PRO A 93 1.07 -1.54 3.25
CA PRO A 93 0.02 -2.18 4.03
C PRO A 93 -0.42 -1.27 5.19
N ILE A 94 0.52 -0.56 5.81
CA ILE A 94 0.22 0.40 6.89
C ILE A 94 -0.56 1.60 6.37
N ILE A 95 -0.24 2.13 5.18
CA ILE A 95 -1.03 3.23 4.58
C ILE A 95 -2.42 2.73 4.22
N SER A 96 -2.53 1.56 3.61
CA SER A 96 -3.80 0.98 3.20
C SER A 96 -4.74 0.76 4.39
N CYS A 97 -4.22 0.24 5.52
CA CYS A 97 -5.00 0.08 6.75
C CYS A 97 -5.70 1.37 7.18
N ILE A 98 -4.98 2.49 7.12
CA ILE A 98 -5.48 3.80 7.54
C ILE A 98 -6.43 4.41 6.51
N GLN A 99 -6.11 4.27 5.23
CA GLN A 99 -6.93 4.82 4.14
C GLN A 99 -8.30 4.17 4.00
N PHE A 100 -8.38 2.85 4.26
CA PHE A 100 -9.62 2.09 4.11
C PHE A 100 -10.36 1.87 5.43
N ALA A 101 -9.85 2.38 6.55
CA ALA A 101 -10.58 2.32 7.82
C ALA A 101 -11.80 3.27 7.78
N SER A 102 -12.96 2.76 8.21
CA SER A 102 -14.18 3.57 8.35
C SER A 102 -14.16 4.48 9.57
N GLN A 103 -13.26 4.22 10.53
CA GLN A 103 -13.05 4.98 11.76
C GLN A 103 -11.59 5.42 11.90
N ASP A 104 -11.34 6.45 12.72
CA ASP A 104 -9.99 6.90 13.01
C ASP A 104 -9.22 5.83 13.81
N VAL A 105 -8.26 5.19 13.15
CA VAL A 105 -7.37 4.21 13.78
C VAL A 105 -6.07 4.90 14.19
N ASN A 106 -5.66 4.73 15.44
CA ASN A 106 -4.37 5.23 15.91
C ASN A 106 -3.22 4.47 15.22
N TRP A 107 -2.63 5.08 14.20
CA TRP A 107 -1.60 4.47 13.35
C TRP A 107 -0.23 4.35 14.01
N LYS A 108 0.09 5.16 15.03
CA LYS A 108 1.44 5.23 15.60
C LYS A 108 1.91 3.88 16.18
N PRO A 109 1.12 3.16 17.01
CA PRO A 109 1.51 1.84 17.49
C PRO A 109 1.65 0.81 16.36
N MET A 110 0.83 0.91 15.31
CA MET A 110 0.87 0.01 14.15
C MET A 110 2.11 0.23 13.29
N MET A 111 2.52 1.48 13.09
CA MET A 111 3.76 1.79 12.37
C MET A 111 4.98 1.22 13.10
N ASN A 112 5.04 1.37 14.43
CA ASN A 112 6.11 0.80 15.26
C ASN A 112 6.11 -0.73 15.22
N TYR A 113 4.92 -1.33 15.29
CA TYR A 113 4.74 -2.76 15.15
C TYR A 113 5.26 -3.27 13.80
N TYR A 114 4.83 -2.64 12.71
CA TYR A 114 5.19 -3.01 11.36
C TYR A 114 6.71 -2.89 11.14
N LYS A 115 7.30 -1.76 11.56
CA LYS A 115 8.75 -1.55 11.53
C LYS A 115 9.51 -2.66 12.28
N ARG A 116 9.06 -3.04 13.47
CA ARG A 116 9.67 -4.15 14.23
C ARG A 116 9.53 -5.48 13.49
N ARG A 117 8.35 -5.78 12.94
CA ARG A 117 8.09 -7.02 12.21
C ARG A 117 8.96 -7.14 10.96
N LEU A 118 9.08 -6.07 10.17
CA LEU A 118 9.96 -6.03 9.00
C LEU A 118 11.44 -6.19 9.37
N LYS A 119 11.89 -5.55 10.46
CA LYS A 119 13.26 -5.74 10.96
C LYS A 119 13.55 -7.19 11.37
N GLN A 120 12.57 -7.90 11.94
CA GLN A 120 12.71 -9.33 12.25
C GLN A 120 12.86 -10.20 10.99
N LEU A 121 12.27 -9.78 9.87
CA LEU A 121 12.46 -10.41 8.55
C LEU A 121 13.78 -9.98 7.87
N GLY A 122 14.58 -9.13 8.54
CA GLY A 122 15.85 -8.64 8.03
C GLY A 122 15.71 -7.58 6.94
N VAL A 123 14.60 -6.85 6.86
CA VAL A 123 14.48 -5.68 5.99
C VAL A 123 15.36 -4.56 6.55
N ASP A 124 16.21 -3.96 5.71
CA ASP A 124 17.08 -2.85 6.11
C ASP A 124 16.35 -1.50 6.01
N ALA A 125 15.54 -1.32 4.97
CA ALA A 125 14.70 -0.14 4.80
C ALA A 125 13.47 -0.40 3.92
N VAL A 126 12.48 0.49 4.06
CA VAL A 126 11.27 0.53 3.23
C VAL A 126 11.28 1.79 2.39
N LEU A 127 11.23 1.67 1.06
CA LEU A 127 11.02 2.78 0.15
C LEU A 127 9.53 2.84 -0.22
N VAL A 128 8.83 3.89 0.22
CA VAL A 128 7.43 4.12 -0.16
C VAL A 128 7.41 5.09 -1.35
N LEU A 129 6.90 4.63 -2.49
CA LEU A 129 6.67 5.45 -3.68
C LEU A 129 5.18 5.77 -3.77
N ASP A 130 4.81 7.00 -3.41
CA ASP A 130 3.43 7.44 -3.36
C ASP A 130 3.03 8.29 -4.57
N TYR A 131 2.16 7.72 -5.37
CA TYR A 131 1.52 8.37 -6.53
C TYR A 131 0.14 8.94 -6.18
N GLY A 132 -0.32 8.78 -4.93
CA GLY A 132 -1.68 9.13 -4.50
C GLY A 132 -2.06 10.58 -4.82
N ASN A 133 -1.31 11.53 -4.26
CA ASN A 133 -1.53 12.96 -4.47
C ASN A 133 -1.48 13.37 -5.95
N SER A 134 -0.51 12.86 -6.73
CA SER A 134 -0.36 13.23 -8.14
C SER A 134 -1.51 12.68 -9.00
N ILE A 135 -1.99 11.46 -8.72
CA ILE A 135 -3.16 10.91 -9.38
C ILE A 135 -4.42 11.69 -8.98
N GLN A 136 -4.61 11.99 -7.70
CA GLN A 136 -5.78 12.71 -7.20
C GLN A 136 -5.93 14.12 -7.81
N ASN A 137 -4.81 14.75 -8.15
CA ASN A 137 -4.78 16.05 -8.83
C ASN A 137 -4.98 15.96 -10.36
N ASN A 138 -5.01 14.75 -10.93
CA ASN A 138 -5.23 14.51 -12.35
C ASN A 138 -6.63 13.89 -12.55
N GLU A 139 -7.60 14.74 -12.86
CA GLU A 139 -9.01 14.34 -13.05
C GLU A 139 -9.18 13.21 -14.07
N GLU A 140 -8.45 13.26 -15.18
CA GLU A 140 -8.51 12.24 -16.23
C GLU A 140 -8.04 10.87 -15.70
N ALA A 141 -6.95 10.86 -14.91
CA ALA A 141 -6.45 9.64 -14.28
C ALA A 141 -7.45 9.04 -13.29
N VAL A 142 -8.12 9.88 -12.49
CA VAL A 142 -9.16 9.43 -11.54
C VAL A 142 -10.38 8.86 -12.31
N GLN A 143 -10.83 9.52 -13.38
CA GLN A 143 -11.91 9.03 -14.24
C GLN A 143 -11.55 7.69 -14.90
N MET A 144 -10.32 7.53 -15.38
CA MET A 144 -9.84 6.25 -15.91
C MET A 144 -9.81 5.16 -14.84
N GLY A 145 -9.36 5.49 -13.62
CA GLY A 145 -9.38 4.58 -12.47
C GLY A 145 -10.79 4.08 -12.17
N PHE A 146 -11.77 4.98 -12.13
CA PHE A 146 -13.19 4.66 -11.95
C PHE A 146 -13.72 3.76 -13.08
N LYS A 147 -13.48 4.10 -14.34
CA LYS A 147 -13.88 3.27 -15.49
C LYS A 147 -13.29 1.86 -15.42
N ARG A 148 -12.03 1.72 -15.02
CA ARG A 148 -11.38 0.40 -14.84
C ARG A 148 -12.00 -0.38 -13.70
N MET A 149 -12.28 0.27 -12.57
CA MET A 149 -13.00 -0.34 -11.44
C MET A 149 -14.39 -0.82 -11.89
N TRP A 150 -15.10 -0.07 -12.72
CA TRP A 150 -16.39 -0.51 -13.24
C TRP A 150 -16.31 -1.79 -14.09
N VAL A 151 -15.25 -1.93 -14.90
CA VAL A 151 -15.06 -3.10 -15.79
C VAL A 151 -14.63 -4.36 -15.02
N ARG A 152 -13.78 -4.21 -14.00
CA ARG A 152 -13.08 -5.34 -13.35
C ARG A 152 -13.38 -5.51 -11.87
N GLY A 153 -14.09 -4.55 -11.28
CA GLY A 153 -14.39 -4.50 -9.86
C GLY A 153 -15.30 -5.65 -9.47
N ARG A 154 -15.24 -6.02 -8.20
CA ARG A 154 -16.15 -7.01 -7.63
C ARG A 154 -17.44 -6.32 -7.18
N LYS A 155 -18.46 -7.13 -6.93
CA LYS A 155 -19.79 -6.64 -6.53
C LYS A 155 -19.74 -5.62 -5.39
N PHE A 156 -18.97 -5.90 -4.33
CA PHE A 156 -18.83 -4.98 -3.19
C PHE A 156 -18.07 -3.69 -3.53
N GLU A 157 -17.13 -3.72 -4.48
CA GLU A 157 -16.45 -2.51 -4.97
C GLU A 157 -17.43 -1.64 -5.77
N TRP A 158 -18.31 -2.26 -6.55
CA TRP A 158 -19.39 -1.53 -7.24
C TRP A 158 -20.42 -0.96 -6.27
N GLU A 159 -20.76 -1.69 -5.21
CA GLU A 159 -21.66 -1.20 -4.16
C GLU A 159 -21.05 -0.02 -3.40
N ALA A 160 -19.76 -0.08 -3.07
CA ALA A 160 -19.02 1.00 -2.40
C ALA A 160 -18.78 2.22 -3.31
N PHE A 161 -18.56 1.98 -4.61
CA PHE A 161 -18.20 3.01 -5.60
C PHE A 161 -19.22 3.05 -6.75
N ASN A 162 -20.49 3.23 -6.41
CA ASN A 162 -21.58 3.23 -7.38
C ASN A 162 -21.65 4.50 -8.27
N THR A 163 -20.89 5.55 -7.93
CA THR A 163 -20.76 6.78 -8.72
C THR A 163 -19.31 7.24 -8.78
N TYR A 164 -19.00 8.05 -9.81
CA TYR A 164 -17.67 8.65 -9.94
C TYR A 164 -17.36 9.58 -8.76
N GLU A 165 -18.37 10.31 -8.28
CA GLU A 165 -18.28 11.25 -7.18
C GLU A 165 -18.01 10.53 -5.86
N HIS A 166 -18.65 9.38 -5.61
CA HIS A 166 -18.33 8.54 -4.45
C HIS A 166 -16.92 7.97 -4.53
N TYR A 167 -16.50 7.50 -5.70
CA TYR A 167 -15.13 7.03 -5.93
C TYR A 167 -14.09 8.13 -5.65
N LYS A 168 -14.28 9.30 -6.24
CA LYS A 168 -13.38 10.46 -6.09
C LYS A 168 -13.33 10.95 -4.64
N SER A 169 -14.47 11.14 -4.00
CA SER A 169 -14.54 11.64 -2.62
C SER A 169 -13.92 10.66 -1.62
N PHE A 170 -14.10 9.35 -1.82
CA PHE A 170 -13.43 8.33 -1.01
C PHE A 170 -11.91 8.49 -1.04
N PHE A 171 -11.33 8.61 -2.23
CA PHE A 171 -9.88 8.73 -2.36
C PHE A 171 -9.34 10.08 -1.88
N GLN A 172 -10.08 11.18 -2.07
CA GLN A 172 -9.74 12.47 -1.47
C GLN A 172 -9.67 12.38 0.06
N ARG A 173 -10.65 11.73 0.69
CA ARG A 173 -10.65 11.47 2.14
C ARG A 173 -9.46 10.59 2.52
N ALA A 174 -9.20 9.51 1.77
CA ALA A 174 -8.09 8.61 2.03
C ALA A 174 -6.72 9.32 1.99
N GLU A 175 -6.52 10.26 1.06
CA GLU A 175 -5.28 11.06 1.00
C GLU A 175 -5.17 12.03 2.19
N GLN A 176 -6.29 12.61 2.64
CA GLN A 176 -6.31 13.47 3.83
C GLN A 176 -5.97 12.70 5.11
N ILE A 177 -6.59 11.53 5.32
CA ILE A 177 -6.40 10.74 6.55
C ILE A 177 -4.94 10.27 6.71
N LYS A 178 -4.24 9.94 5.62
CA LYS A 178 -2.85 9.46 5.72
C LYS A 178 -1.82 10.57 5.99
N SER A 179 -2.19 11.85 5.85
CA SER A 179 -1.23 12.99 5.84
C SER A 179 -0.28 13.02 7.04
N ASP A 180 -0.80 12.92 8.26
CA ASP A 180 0.00 12.92 9.49
C ASP A 180 1.00 11.74 9.56
N MET A 181 0.59 10.58 9.08
CA MET A 181 1.44 9.38 9.02
C MET A 181 2.54 9.55 7.97
N VAL A 182 2.22 10.13 6.82
CA VAL A 182 3.19 10.42 5.76
C VAL A 182 4.27 11.37 6.26
N GLU A 183 3.89 12.43 6.98
CA GLU A 183 4.86 13.37 7.56
C GLU A 183 5.75 12.71 8.62
N ALA A 184 5.24 11.72 9.35
CA ALA A 184 6.06 10.92 10.26
C ALA A 184 7.01 9.99 9.49
N MET A 185 6.54 9.32 8.44
CA MET A 185 7.37 8.47 7.58
C MET A 185 8.49 9.24 6.90
N LYS A 186 8.25 10.48 6.44
CA LYS A 186 9.28 11.35 5.85
C LYS A 186 10.43 11.67 6.80
N LYS A 187 10.19 11.62 8.12
CA LYS A 187 11.17 11.90 9.18
C LYS A 187 11.82 10.64 9.76
N ASP A 188 11.36 9.45 9.37
CA ASP A 188 11.87 8.20 9.87
C ASP A 188 13.09 7.73 9.04
N GLU A 189 14.05 7.09 9.69
CA GLU A 189 15.26 6.59 9.00
C GLU A 189 15.05 5.25 8.29
N PHE A 190 14.05 4.46 8.73
CA PHE A 190 13.72 3.16 8.18
C PHE A 190 12.73 3.26 7.02
N PHE A 191 11.78 4.21 7.11
CA PHE A 191 10.87 4.53 6.01
C PHE A 191 11.43 5.68 5.18
N HIS A 192 11.76 5.41 3.92
CA HIS A 192 12.10 6.43 2.94
C HIS A 192 10.86 6.74 2.11
N TYR A 193 10.22 7.86 2.40
CA TYR A 193 9.01 8.28 1.69
C TYR A 193 9.33 9.17 0.49
N LYS A 194 8.70 8.90 -0.66
CA LYS A 194 8.75 9.74 -1.86
C LYS A 194 7.38 9.92 -2.46
N GLU A 195 6.95 11.18 -2.56
CA GLU A 195 5.83 11.57 -3.41
C GLU A 195 6.33 11.61 -4.86
N VAL A 196 5.60 10.95 -5.76
CA VAL A 196 6.01 10.74 -7.15
C VAL A 196 4.93 11.31 -8.08
N ALA A 197 5.35 12.05 -9.10
CA ALA A 197 4.46 12.46 -10.18
C ALA A 197 3.97 11.22 -10.93
N PHE A 198 2.69 11.18 -11.29
CA PHE A 198 2.11 10.08 -12.04
C PHE A 198 2.10 10.41 -13.54
N ASP A 199 2.88 9.67 -14.30
CA ASP A 199 2.96 9.79 -15.76
C ASP A 199 2.33 8.57 -16.47
N GLY A 200 1.40 7.86 -15.84
CA GLY A 200 0.69 6.71 -16.46
C GLY A 200 1.32 5.34 -16.19
N PHE A 201 2.33 5.24 -15.32
CA PHE A 201 3.29 4.13 -15.24
C PHE A 201 4.04 3.90 -16.56
N MET A 202 4.48 5.00 -17.15
CA MET A 202 5.30 5.01 -18.37
C MET A 202 6.78 4.90 -18.00
N GLU A 203 7.66 4.84 -19.01
CA GLU A 203 9.12 4.70 -18.83
C GLU A 203 9.70 5.71 -17.82
N LYS A 204 9.15 6.92 -17.77
CA LYS A 204 9.57 7.97 -16.82
C LYS A 204 9.28 7.60 -15.37
N ASP A 205 8.11 7.05 -15.06
CA ASP A 205 7.77 6.57 -13.71
C ASP A 205 8.74 5.45 -13.29
N LEU A 206 9.05 4.54 -14.23
CA LEU A 206 9.97 3.43 -14.00
C LEU A 206 11.41 3.93 -13.78
N ALA A 207 11.86 4.91 -14.56
CA ALA A 207 13.18 5.51 -14.44
C ALA A 207 13.37 6.19 -13.07
N ASN A 208 12.41 7.02 -12.65
CA ASN A 208 12.42 7.69 -11.36
C ASN A 208 12.49 6.68 -10.20
N ALA A 209 11.69 5.61 -10.28
CA ALA A 209 11.69 4.59 -9.26
C ALA A 209 12.99 3.77 -9.21
N LYS A 210 13.64 3.47 -10.35
CA LYS A 210 14.99 2.86 -10.37
C LYS A 210 16.00 3.75 -9.67
N GLU A 211 15.95 5.05 -9.91
CA GLU A 211 16.82 6.04 -9.26
C GLU A 211 16.58 6.08 -7.75
N TYR A 212 15.33 6.16 -7.30
CA TYR A 212 15.02 6.17 -5.87
C TYR A 212 15.46 4.89 -5.15
N ILE A 213 15.31 3.72 -5.78
CA ILE A 213 15.82 2.45 -5.24
C ILE A 213 17.35 2.51 -5.10
N ALA A 214 18.06 2.97 -6.13
CA ALA A 214 19.53 3.08 -6.11
C ALA A 214 20.01 4.06 -5.02
N MET A 215 19.39 5.24 -4.91
CA MET A 215 19.69 6.22 -3.87
C MET A 215 19.43 5.67 -2.47
N THR A 216 18.34 4.91 -2.29
CA THR A 216 18.01 4.29 -1.00
C THR A 216 19.06 3.26 -0.61
N LYS A 217 19.52 2.42 -1.54
CA LYS A 217 20.63 1.49 -1.29
C LYS A 217 21.92 2.18 -0.87
N LEU A 218 22.20 3.38 -1.38
CA LEU A 218 23.41 4.14 -1.03
C LEU A 218 23.33 4.73 0.38
N LYS A 219 22.14 5.11 0.87
CA LYS A 219 21.95 5.67 2.20
C LYS A 219 22.06 4.65 3.34
N ILE A 220 21.86 3.37 3.03
CA ILE A 220 21.89 2.26 4.00
C ILE A 220 23.31 1.70 4.17
N LYS A 221 24.20 1.93 3.20
CA LYS A 221 25.60 1.49 3.23
C LYS A 221 26.46 2.43 4.06
#